data_AF-A0A7S1EXT8-F1
#
_entry.id   AF-A0A7S1EXT8-F1
#
_cell.length_a   1.000
_cell.length_b   1.000
_cell.length_c   1.000
_cell.angle_alpha   90.00
_cell.angle_beta   90.00
_cell.angle_gamma   90.00
#
_symmetry.space_group_name_H-M   'P 1'
#
loop_
_entity.id
_entity.type
_entity.pdbx_description
1 polymer ?
#
loop_
_entity_poly.entity_id
_entity_poly.type
_entity_poly.pdbx_seq_one_letter_code
_entity_poly.pdbx_strand_id
1 'polypeptide(L)'
;DEMMVPVDMRGVGEDYDDVEEMTKKLGAKGAAEAFVKAADYFDANKDKEPEDERPQPMTAKEWKQVLADDDDEGEEEDLLDEGDEEEEAELDEAGDEPADGEPAQKKAKTG
;
A
#
# COMPACT_ATOMS: atom_id res chain seq x y z
N ASP A 1 7.96 -17.29 -5.28
CA ASP A 1 8.19 -17.05 -3.85
C ASP A 1 8.36 -15.55 -3.69
N GLU A 2 7.63 -14.95 -2.76
CA GLU A 2 7.62 -13.50 -2.54
C GLU A 2 8.52 -13.20 -1.35
N MET A 3 9.57 -12.43 -1.58
CA MET A 3 10.56 -12.09 -0.54
C MET A 3 10.12 -10.83 0.20
N MET A 4 10.00 -10.93 1.52
CA MET A 4 9.75 -9.80 2.40
C MET A 4 11.09 -9.24 2.86
N VAL A 5 11.31 -7.95 2.60
CA VAL A 5 12.55 -7.24 2.96
C VAL A 5 12.27 -6.35 4.16
N PRO A 6 13.06 -6.43 5.24
CA PRO A 6 12.91 -5.56 6.39
C PRO A 6 13.18 -4.11 6.01
N VAL A 7 12.36 -3.20 6.54
CA VAL A 7 12.47 -1.76 6.30
C VAL A 7 12.44 -1.01 7.63
N ASP A 8 13.07 0.15 7.66
CA ASP A 8 13.04 1.05 8.81
C ASP A 8 12.33 2.35 8.44
N MET A 9 11.12 2.54 8.98
CA MET A 9 10.29 3.71 8.67
C MET A 9 10.92 5.04 9.10
N ARG A 10 11.90 5.04 10.01
CA ARG A 10 12.70 6.23 10.34
C ARG A 10 13.42 6.79 9.10
N GLY A 11 13.67 5.94 8.10
CA GLY A 11 14.24 6.33 6.81
C GLY A 11 13.34 7.17 5.91
N VAL A 12 12.02 7.16 6.15
CA VAL A 12 11.07 7.98 5.39
C VAL A 12 11.18 9.46 5.80
N GLY A 13 11.56 9.72 7.05
CA GLY A 13 11.78 11.06 7.59
C GLY A 13 10.52 11.80 8.04
N GLU A 14 9.36 11.16 7.91
CA GLU A 14 8.05 11.60 8.42
C GLU A 14 7.38 10.38 9.06
N ASP A 15 6.63 10.61 10.13
CA ASP A 15 5.84 9.57 10.78
C ASP A 15 4.48 9.46 10.10
N TYR A 16 4.11 8.22 9.77
CA TYR A 16 2.79 7.87 9.23
C TYR A 16 2.22 6.75 10.07
N ASP A 17 0.93 6.83 10.39
CA ASP A 17 0.24 5.76 11.13
C ASP A 17 0.11 4.49 10.27
N ASP A 18 -0.24 4.64 8.99
CA ASP A 18 -0.50 3.51 8.09
C ASP A 18 -0.13 3.82 6.64
N VAL A 19 -0.02 2.77 5.83
CA VAL A 19 0.23 2.86 4.38
C VAL A 19 -0.89 3.64 3.66
N GLU A 20 -2.12 3.58 4.16
CA GLU A 20 -3.23 4.36 3.62
C GLU A 20 -2.99 5.87 3.81
N GLU A 21 -2.46 6.27 4.97
CA GLU A 21 -2.13 7.66 5.23
C GLU A 21 -0.96 8.13 4.34
N MET A 22 0.06 7.27 4.19
CA MET A 22 1.20 7.52 3.29
C MET A 22 0.74 7.74 1.85
N THR A 23 -0.11 6.86 1.33
CA THR A 23 -0.61 6.93 -0.05
C THR A 23 -1.55 8.11 -0.26
N LYS A 24 -2.37 8.50 0.72
CA LYS A 24 -3.19 9.72 0.66
C LYS A 24 -2.34 10.99 0.60
N LYS A 25 -1.26 11.07 1.39
CA LYS A 25 -0.39 12.26 1.46
C LYS A 25 0.63 12.34 0.32
N LEU A 26 1.26 11.21 -0.03
CA LEU A 26 2.37 11.14 -1.00
C LEU A 26 1.95 10.62 -2.38
N GLY A 27 0.76 10.02 -2.50
CA GLY A 27 0.35 9.23 -3.66
C GLY A 27 0.99 7.84 -3.68
N ALA A 28 0.45 6.94 -4.50
CA ALA A 28 0.94 5.56 -4.61
C ALA A 28 2.44 5.47 -4.94
N LYS A 29 2.91 6.32 -5.86
CA LYS A 29 4.33 6.38 -6.24
C LYS A 29 5.21 6.89 -5.09
N GLY A 30 4.79 7.97 -4.42
CA GLY A 30 5.54 8.54 -3.31
C GLY A 30 5.63 7.61 -2.10
N ALA A 31 4.56 6.85 -1.83
CA ALA A 31 4.58 5.80 -0.82
C ALA A 31 5.60 4.70 -1.18
N ALA A 32 5.59 4.18 -2.41
CA ALA A 32 6.59 3.19 -2.84
C ALA A 32 8.03 3.73 -2.73
N GLU A 33 8.27 4.97 -3.12
CA GLU A 33 9.59 5.62 -2.97
C GLU A 33 9.99 5.81 -1.49
N ALA A 34 9.03 5.98 -0.59
CA ALA A 34 9.28 6.03 0.86
C ALA A 34 9.74 4.68 1.40
N PHE A 35 9.10 3.57 1.02
CA PHE A 35 9.53 2.21 1.41
C PHE A 35 10.95 1.89 0.91
N VAL A 36 11.33 2.36 -0.28
CA VAL A 36 12.70 2.19 -0.79
C VAL A 36 13.70 2.95 0.10
N LYS A 37 13.39 4.19 0.50
CA LYS A 37 14.25 4.95 1.43
C LYS A 37 14.34 4.30 2.81
N ALA A 38 13.24 3.71 3.28
CA ALA A 38 13.20 2.96 4.53
C ALA A 38 14.08 1.71 4.47
N ALA A 39 14.09 1.00 3.34
CA ALA A 39 14.99 -0.12 3.09
C ALA A 39 16.47 0.32 3.07
N ASP A 40 16.80 1.38 2.31
CA ASP A 40 18.15 1.95 2.27
C ASP A 40 18.62 2.41 3.67
N TYR A 41 17.72 2.99 4.47
CA TYR A 41 18.03 3.41 5.84
C TYR A 41 18.32 2.21 6.74
N PHE A 42 17.53 1.14 6.61
CA PHE A 42 17.78 -0.11 7.31
C PHE A 42 19.17 -0.65 6.92
N ASP A 43 19.45 -0.85 5.63
CA ASP A 43 20.73 -1.33 5.12
C ASP A 43 21.93 -0.50 5.60
N ALA A 44 21.79 0.83 5.64
CA ALA A 44 22.82 1.74 6.11
C ALA A 44 23.25 1.49 7.56
N ASN A 45 22.44 0.78 8.36
CA ASN A 45 22.75 0.34 9.71
C ASN A 45 23.36 1.44 10.59
N LYS A 46 22.69 2.60 10.64
CA LYS A 46 23.23 3.78 11.35
C LYS A 46 23.44 3.54 12.84
N ASP A 47 22.59 2.69 13.43
CA ASP A 47 22.67 2.28 14.83
C ASP A 47 23.75 1.21 15.08
N LYS A 48 24.36 0.66 14.01
CA LYS A 48 25.41 -0.38 14.05
C LYS A 48 24.99 -1.61 14.83
N GLU A 49 23.73 -1.99 14.68
CA GLU A 49 23.22 -3.23 15.23
C GLU A 49 23.96 -4.40 14.58
N PRO A 50 24.36 -5.42 15.35
CA PRO A 50 25.02 -6.58 14.79
C PRO A 50 24.07 -7.34 13.87
N GLU A 51 24.61 -7.92 12.81
CA GLU A 51 23.82 -8.53 11.74
C GLU A 51 22.88 -9.66 12.24
N ASP A 52 23.29 -10.40 13.26
CA ASP A 52 22.50 -11.47 13.90
C ASP A 52 21.29 -10.94 14.71
N GLU A 53 21.33 -9.69 15.19
CA GLU A 53 20.22 -9.09 15.94
C GLU A 53 19.26 -8.32 15.01
N ARG A 54 19.61 -8.19 13.72
CA ARG A 54 18.82 -7.47 12.74
C ARG A 54 17.85 -8.41 12.02
N PRO A 55 16.58 -7.99 11.79
CA PRO A 55 15.64 -8.73 10.98
C PRO A 55 16.26 -9.11 9.63
N GLN A 56 16.10 -10.37 9.23
CA GLN A 56 16.62 -10.89 7.97
C GLN A 56 15.50 -10.99 6.94
N PRO A 57 15.81 -10.82 5.64
CA PRO A 57 14.83 -11.08 4.59
C PRO A 57 14.41 -12.55 4.61
N MET A 58 13.10 -12.79 4.52
CA MET A 58 12.51 -14.13 4.51
C MET A 58 11.36 -14.18 3.51
N THR A 59 10.85 -15.37 3.21
CA THR A 59 9.70 -15.50 2.31
C THR A 59 8.42 -15.03 3.00
N ALA A 60 7.44 -14.55 2.25
CA ALA A 60 6.14 -14.13 2.79
C ALA A 60 5.45 -15.28 3.55
N LYS A 61 5.69 -16.53 3.13
CA LYS A 61 5.20 -17.72 3.82
C LYS A 61 5.84 -17.89 5.20
N GLU A 62 7.17 -17.80 5.28
CA GLU A 62 7.89 -17.86 6.55
C GLU A 62 7.49 -16.73 7.49
N TRP A 63 7.33 -15.51 6.95
CA TRP A 63 6.91 -14.37 7.75
C TRP A 63 5.51 -14.54 8.34
N LYS A 64 4.54 -15.01 7.55
CA LYS A 64 3.20 -15.35 8.05
C LYS A 64 3.25 -16.40 9.15
N GLN A 65 4.12 -17.41 9.00
CA GLN A 65 4.30 -18.44 10.02
C GLN A 65 4.93 -17.88 11.31
N VAL A 66 5.89 -16.97 11.20
CA VAL A 66 6.50 -16.30 12.37
C VAL A 66 5.46 -15.47 13.12
N LEU A 67 4.61 -14.72 12.41
CA LEU A 67 3.52 -13.96 13.06
C LEU A 67 2.51 -14.88 13.75
N ALA A 68 2.16 -16.02 13.13
CA ALA A 68 1.26 -16.99 13.74
C ALA A 68 1.86 -17.68 14.98
N ASP A 69 3.17 -17.92 15.01
CA ASP A 69 3.88 -18.53 16.15
C ASP A 69 4.08 -17.52 17.31
N ASP A 70 4.28 -16.23 17.00
CA ASP A 70 4.40 -15.15 18.00
C ASP A 70 3.03 -14.77 18.62
N ASP A 71 1.94 -14.97 17.88
CA ASP A 71 0.55 -14.70 18.30
C ASP A 71 -0.10 -15.89 19.06
N ASP A 72 0.60 -17.03 19.23
CA ASP A 72 0.12 -18.22 19.98
C ASP A 72 -0.02 -17.99 21.51
N GLU A 73 0.18 -16.76 22.01
CA GLU A 73 -0.32 -16.31 23.32
C GLU A 73 -1.76 -15.73 23.27
N GLY A 74 -2.48 -15.85 22.15
CA GLY A 74 -3.83 -15.27 22.01
C GLY A 74 -4.69 -15.87 20.90
N GLU A 75 -5.02 -17.17 21.00
CA GLU A 75 -6.12 -17.88 20.30
C GLU A 75 -7.01 -17.04 19.35
N GLU A 76 -6.79 -17.03 18.03
CA GLU A 76 -7.83 -16.95 16.96
C GLU A 76 -7.29 -17.49 15.61
N GLU A 77 -7.09 -18.81 15.52
CA GLU A 77 -6.63 -19.57 14.35
C GLU A 77 -7.69 -19.71 13.22
N ASP A 78 -8.46 -18.66 12.87
CA ASP A 78 -9.53 -18.73 11.85
C ASP A 78 -9.83 -17.44 11.05
N LEU A 79 -8.93 -16.43 10.98
CA LEU A 79 -9.26 -15.15 10.30
C LEU A 79 -8.52 -14.85 8.98
N LEU A 80 -7.61 -15.70 8.50
CA LEU A 80 -6.75 -15.36 7.35
C LEU A 80 -6.69 -16.47 6.28
N ASP A 81 -7.75 -17.27 6.15
CA ASP A 81 -7.97 -18.15 4.99
C ASP A 81 -8.61 -17.35 3.83
N GLU A 82 -7.76 -17.04 2.85
CA GLU A 82 -8.04 -16.84 1.41
C GLU A 82 -9.44 -16.34 0.99
N GLY A 83 -9.62 -15.02 0.98
CA GLY A 83 -10.62 -14.32 0.16
C GLY A 83 -10.04 -13.87 -1.19
N ASP A 84 -9.75 -14.82 -2.07
CA ASP A 84 -9.62 -14.61 -3.51
C ASP A 84 -11.02 -14.22 -4.05
N GLU A 85 -11.37 -12.93 -3.99
CA GLU A 85 -12.49 -12.37 -4.75
C GLU A 85 -11.97 -11.23 -5.63
N GLU A 86 -11.48 -11.64 -6.80
CA GLU A 86 -11.46 -10.82 -8.02
C GLU A 86 -12.89 -10.33 -8.28
N GLU A 87 -13.24 -9.11 -7.86
CA GLU A 87 -14.40 -8.40 -8.41
C GLU A 87 -13.95 -7.00 -8.87
N GLU A 88 -13.93 -6.84 -10.19
CA GLU A 88 -13.70 -5.58 -10.90
C GLU A 88 -14.51 -4.45 -10.27
N ALA A 89 -13.82 -3.41 -9.80
CA ALA A 89 -14.45 -2.13 -9.54
C ALA A 89 -14.84 -1.50 -10.89
N GLU A 90 -15.95 -1.95 -11.47
CA GLU A 90 -16.68 -1.23 -12.51
C GLU A 90 -17.13 0.11 -11.92
N LEU A 91 -16.39 1.16 -12.23
CA LEU A 91 -16.74 2.55 -11.92
C LEU A 91 -18.03 2.92 -12.70
N ASP A 92 -19.18 2.66 -12.08
CA ASP A 92 -20.50 3.15 -12.48
C ASP A 92 -20.53 4.68 -12.32
N GLU A 93 -20.11 5.38 -13.36
CA GLU A 93 -20.26 6.83 -13.50
C GLU A 93 -21.74 7.14 -13.85
N ALA A 94 -22.60 7.24 -12.83
CA ALA A 94 -23.98 7.66 -13.02
C ALA A 94 -24.50 8.58 -11.89
N GLY A 95 -24.91 9.79 -12.27
CA GLY A 95 -25.68 10.73 -11.45
C GLY A 95 -25.20 12.19 -11.59
N ASP A 96 -25.44 12.89 -12.72
CA ASP A 96 -26.72 13.57 -13.04
C ASP A 96 -27.01 14.69 -11.99
N GLU A 97 -27.18 15.99 -12.28
CA GLU A 97 -28.04 16.62 -13.30
C GLU A 97 -27.92 18.19 -13.16
N PRO A 98 -28.77 19.06 -13.75
CA PRO A 98 -28.42 20.03 -14.79
C PRO A 98 -28.43 21.53 -14.36
N ALA A 99 -27.80 22.41 -15.15
CA ALA A 99 -28.14 23.84 -15.17
C ALA A 99 -27.73 24.52 -16.50
N ASP A 100 -28.72 24.60 -17.39
CA ASP A 100 -29.14 25.80 -18.12
C ASP A 100 -28.08 26.82 -18.57
N GLY A 101 -27.94 26.98 -19.90
CA GLY A 101 -27.16 28.05 -20.51
C GLY A 101 -26.93 27.97 -22.02
N GLU A 102 -28.00 27.84 -22.82
CA GLU A 102 -27.99 28.33 -24.22
C GLU A 102 -27.65 29.84 -24.24
N PRO A 103 -27.11 30.45 -25.33
CA PRO A 103 -27.57 30.19 -26.69
C PRO A 103 -26.53 30.22 -27.83
N ALA A 104 -26.98 29.62 -28.94
CA ALA A 104 -26.73 29.97 -30.34
C ALA A 104 -25.28 29.99 -30.83
N GLN A 105 -24.93 29.16 -31.84
CA GLN A 105 -24.61 29.66 -33.20
C GLN A 105 -24.75 28.60 -34.33
N LYS A 106 -25.90 28.64 -35.03
CA LYS A 106 -26.07 28.75 -36.51
C LYS A 106 -25.46 27.69 -37.47
N LYS A 107 -26.38 27.09 -38.26
CA LYS A 107 -26.31 26.58 -39.68
C LYS A 107 -25.99 25.07 -39.86
N ALA A 108 -27.00 24.22 -40.04
CA ALA A 108 -27.67 23.87 -41.32
C ALA A 108 -26.71 23.17 -42.31
N LYS A 109 -26.73 21.84 -42.44
CA LYS A 109 -27.68 20.96 -43.17
C LYS A 109 -27.02 20.44 -44.46
N THR A 110 -26.84 19.12 -44.45
CA THR A 110 -26.53 18.18 -45.54
C THR A 110 -27.04 18.63 -46.91
N GLY A 111 -26.13 18.61 -47.88
CA GLY A 111 -26.40 18.44 -49.31
C GLY A 111 -25.51 17.32 -49.81
#